data_AF-A0A7Z6TFZ9-F1
#
_entry.id   AF-A0A7Z6TFZ9-F1
#
_cell.length_a   1.000
_cell.length_b   1.000
_cell.length_c   1.000
_cell.angle_alpha   90.00
_cell.angle_beta   90.00
_cell.angle_gamma   90.00
#
_symmetry.space_group_name_H-M   'P 1'
#
loop_
_entity.id
_entity.type
_entity.pdbx_description
1 polymer ?
#
loop_
_entity_poly.entity_id
_entity_poly.type
_entity_poly.pdbx_seq_one_letter_code
_entity_poly.pdbx_strand_id
1 'polypeptide(L)'
;MCAAVTGLRRPPEGLTDSKLLTPLRRAQLAPVLESWVTAHALGHASPQEIDDLGMTAALRLAAVRALEGLPVRPDAVILDGKHDYLGAPWKVRTVIKGDQSCIAVAAASVIAKVYRDRMMAELGGESEEYTDFAFGANAGYPSPVHRAALEERGPTPHHRLSWAYLDALPRWQHLKKVRFSAEAAALESGGQLGFEF
;
A
#
# COMPACT_ATOMS: atom_id res chain seq x y z
N MET A 1 1.24 -1.68 -4.69
CA MET A 1 0.80 -0.74 -5.73
C MET A 1 0.61 -1.51 -7.03
N CYS A 2 -0.35 -1.12 -7.86
CA CYS A 2 -0.51 -1.64 -9.21
C CYS A 2 -0.57 -0.45 -10.18
N ALA A 3 0.14 -0.57 -11.30
CA ALA A 3 -0.04 0.28 -12.46
C ALA A 3 -0.74 -0.54 -13.54
N ALA A 4 -1.77 0.02 -14.18
CA ALA A 4 -2.51 -0.64 -15.24
C ALA A 4 -2.74 0.32 -16.41
N VAL A 5 -2.57 -0.19 -17.62
CA VAL A 5 -2.84 0.50 -18.88
C VAL A 5 -4.02 -0.19 -19.55
N THR A 6 -5.10 0.55 -19.76
CA THR A 6 -6.30 0.03 -20.43
C THR A 6 -6.27 0.38 -21.91
N GLY A 7 -6.78 -0.52 -22.76
CA GLY A 7 -7.11 -0.19 -24.15
C GLY A 7 -8.46 0.53 -24.27
N LEU A 8 -8.96 0.65 -25.50
CA LEU A 8 -10.28 1.22 -25.81
C LEU A 8 -11.43 0.19 -25.71
N ARG A 9 -11.18 -0.95 -25.04
CA ARG A 9 -12.17 -2.04 -24.89
C ARG A 9 -13.24 -1.64 -23.87
N ARG A 10 -14.47 -2.14 -24.07
CA ARG A 10 -15.54 -1.97 -23.07
C ARG A 10 -15.10 -2.59 -21.73
N PRO A 11 -15.25 -1.90 -20.59
CA PRO A 11 -14.84 -2.43 -19.29
C PRO A 11 -15.69 -3.64 -18.89
N PRO A 12 -15.14 -4.60 -18.13
CA PRO A 12 -15.90 -5.70 -17.55
C PRO A 12 -17.07 -5.20 -16.70
N GLU A 13 -18.18 -5.92 -16.74
CA GLU A 13 -19.39 -5.55 -16.02
C GLU A 13 -19.18 -5.54 -14.49
N GLY A 14 -19.69 -4.49 -13.85
CA GLY A 14 -19.58 -4.30 -12.41
C GLY A 14 -18.18 -3.89 -11.93
N LEU A 15 -17.28 -3.47 -12.83
CA LEU A 15 -16.01 -2.85 -12.41
C LEU A 15 -16.30 -1.53 -11.68
N THR A 16 -15.81 -1.44 -10.45
CA THR A 16 -15.89 -0.25 -9.58
C THR A 16 -14.77 -0.32 -8.54
N ASP A 17 -14.76 0.60 -7.58
CA ASP A 17 -13.88 0.60 -6.41
C ASP A 17 -13.84 -0.79 -5.77
N SER A 18 -12.62 -1.31 -5.63
CA SER A 18 -12.35 -2.62 -5.03
C SER A 18 -13.04 -2.84 -3.68
N LYS A 19 -13.22 -1.78 -2.88
CA LYS A 19 -13.85 -1.83 -1.55
C LYS A 19 -15.36 -2.02 -1.63
N LEU A 20 -15.98 -1.63 -2.73
CA LEU A 20 -17.41 -1.83 -2.99
C LEU A 20 -17.72 -3.23 -3.53
N LEU A 21 -16.70 -3.99 -3.92
CA LEU A 21 -16.83 -5.37 -4.36
C LEU A 21 -16.67 -6.34 -3.18
N THR A 22 -17.44 -7.43 -3.19
CA THR A 22 -17.22 -8.53 -2.24
C THR A 22 -15.89 -9.23 -2.52
N PRO A 23 -15.25 -9.88 -1.53
CA PRO A 23 -14.02 -10.65 -1.75
C PRO A 23 -14.14 -11.67 -2.88
N LEU A 24 -15.25 -12.41 -2.93
CA LEU A 24 -15.54 -13.37 -4.00
C LEU A 24 -15.60 -12.69 -5.37
N ARG A 25 -16.33 -11.57 -5.48
CA ARG A 25 -16.44 -10.84 -6.75
C ARG A 25 -15.08 -10.29 -7.19
N ARG A 26 -14.27 -9.74 -6.28
CA ARG A 26 -12.91 -9.29 -6.60
C ARG A 26 -12.05 -10.44 -7.13
N ALA A 27 -12.05 -11.59 -6.45
CA ALA A 27 -11.26 -12.75 -6.86
C ALA A 27 -11.64 -13.27 -8.25
N GLN A 28 -12.93 -13.23 -8.60
CA GLN A 28 -13.41 -13.56 -9.94
C GLN A 28 -13.06 -12.50 -10.99
N LEU A 29 -13.09 -11.22 -10.60
CA LEU A 29 -12.89 -10.11 -11.52
C LEU A 29 -11.41 -9.85 -11.85
N ALA A 30 -10.49 -10.09 -10.91
CA ALA A 30 -9.06 -9.87 -11.11
C ALA A 30 -8.47 -10.58 -12.35
N PRO A 31 -8.62 -11.90 -12.57
CA PRO A 31 -8.07 -12.55 -13.77
C PRO A 31 -8.72 -12.04 -15.07
N VAL A 32 -9.99 -11.62 -15.02
CA VAL A 32 -10.65 -10.96 -16.16
C VAL A 32 -10.01 -9.60 -16.42
N LEU A 33 -9.68 -8.83 -15.39
CA LEU A 33 -9.00 -7.55 -15.54
C LEU A 33 -7.56 -7.71 -16.03
N GLU A 34 -6.80 -8.68 -15.53
CA GLU A 34 -5.43 -8.98 -15.96
C GLU A 34 -5.35 -9.27 -17.47
N SER A 35 -6.36 -9.94 -18.02
CA SER A 35 -6.48 -10.17 -19.49
C SER A 35 -7.10 -8.99 -20.25
N TRP A 36 -7.93 -8.17 -19.59
CA TRP A 36 -8.63 -7.03 -20.20
C TRP A 36 -7.79 -5.74 -20.24
N VAL A 37 -6.84 -5.56 -19.33
CA VAL A 37 -5.85 -4.48 -19.44
C VAL A 37 -4.86 -4.81 -20.55
N THR A 38 -4.29 -3.79 -21.19
CA THR A 38 -3.22 -3.98 -22.19
C THR A 38 -1.91 -4.36 -21.52
N ALA A 39 -1.65 -3.78 -20.35
CA ALA A 39 -0.54 -4.14 -19.49
C ALA A 39 -0.87 -3.80 -18.05
N HIS A 40 -0.31 -4.56 -17.11
CA HIS A 40 -0.25 -4.16 -15.72
C HIS A 40 1.06 -4.64 -15.09
N ALA A 41 1.43 -3.99 -14.00
CA ALA A 41 2.56 -4.40 -13.20
C ALA A 41 2.31 -4.07 -11.73
N LEU A 42 2.97 -4.81 -10.86
CA LEU A 42 2.87 -4.69 -9.42
C LEU A 42 4.19 -4.18 -8.86
N GLY A 43 4.09 -3.29 -7.90
CA GLY A 43 5.24 -2.79 -7.14
C GLY A 43 4.94 -2.81 -5.66
N HIS A 44 5.92 -3.21 -4.86
CA HIS A 44 5.80 -3.32 -3.42
C HIS A 44 6.89 -2.48 -2.73
N ALA A 45 6.60 -2.09 -1.49
CA ALA A 45 7.58 -1.63 -0.53
C ALA A 45 7.51 -2.55 0.68
N SER A 46 8.65 -3.06 1.13
CA SER A 46 8.73 -3.96 2.28
C SER A 46 8.36 -3.21 3.58
N PRO A 47 8.01 -3.92 4.66
CA PRO A 47 7.82 -3.32 5.97
C PRO A 47 9.05 -2.51 6.41
N GLN A 48 10.24 -3.05 6.15
CA GLN A 48 11.52 -2.38 6.41
C GLN A 48 11.67 -1.08 5.62
N GLU A 49 11.38 -1.08 4.32
CA GLU A 49 11.41 0.14 3.50
C GLU A 49 10.39 1.18 3.97
N ILE A 50 9.23 0.74 4.46
CA ILE A 50 8.20 1.65 5.01
C ILE A 50 8.67 2.25 6.33
N ASP A 51 9.34 1.46 7.17
CA ASP A 51 9.92 1.94 8.42
C ASP A 51 11.04 2.95 8.17
N ASP A 52 11.88 2.70 7.17
CA ASP A 52 13.06 3.54 6.90
C ASP A 52 12.68 4.83 6.14
N LEU A 53 11.81 4.73 5.12
CA LEU A 53 11.47 5.85 4.24
C LEU A 53 10.23 6.64 4.71
N GLY A 54 9.37 6.01 5.51
CA GLY A 54 8.05 6.51 5.81
C GLY A 54 7.04 6.31 4.68
N MET A 55 5.76 6.55 5.00
CA MET A 55 4.65 6.10 4.17
C MET A 55 4.62 6.75 2.78
N THR A 56 4.82 8.07 2.69
CA THR A 56 4.76 8.79 1.40
C THR A 56 5.86 8.33 0.45
N ALA A 57 7.10 8.25 0.93
CA ALA A 57 8.23 7.79 0.11
C ALA A 57 8.14 6.30 -0.23
N ALA A 58 7.62 5.45 0.67
CA ALA A 58 7.38 4.04 0.36
C ALA A 58 6.23 3.84 -0.65
N LEU A 59 5.16 4.64 -0.59
CA LEU A 59 4.11 4.67 -1.62
C LEU A 59 4.69 5.06 -2.98
N ARG A 60 5.53 6.11 -3.02
CA ARG A 60 6.25 6.53 -4.21
C ARG A 60 7.12 5.39 -4.75
N LEU A 61 7.93 4.77 -3.92
CA LEU A 61 8.80 3.65 -4.29
C LEU A 61 8.01 2.49 -4.91
N ALA A 62 6.94 2.06 -4.25
CA ALA A 62 6.09 0.97 -4.74
C ALA A 62 5.38 1.36 -6.05
N ALA A 63 4.96 2.62 -6.21
CA ALA A 63 4.33 3.10 -7.43
C ALA A 63 5.33 3.20 -8.59
N VAL A 64 6.54 3.70 -8.35
CA VAL A 64 7.63 3.73 -9.35
C VAL A 64 7.98 2.33 -9.81
N ARG A 65 8.16 1.38 -8.89
CA ARG A 65 8.39 -0.05 -9.23
C ARG A 65 7.27 -0.62 -10.10
N ALA A 66 6.01 -0.28 -9.80
CA ALA A 66 4.88 -0.71 -10.62
C ALA A 66 4.89 -0.08 -12.02
N LEU A 67 5.23 1.21 -12.14
CA LEU A 67 5.31 1.90 -13.42
C LEU A 67 6.49 1.42 -14.28
N GLU A 68 7.65 1.19 -13.67
CA GLU A 68 8.86 0.67 -14.33
C GLU A 68 8.72 -0.80 -14.72
N GLY A 69 7.84 -1.55 -14.04
CA GLY A 69 7.49 -2.92 -14.42
C GLY A 69 6.57 -3.03 -15.63
N LEU A 70 6.02 -1.92 -16.15
CA LEU A 70 5.22 -1.94 -17.37
C LEU A 70 6.12 -2.15 -18.60
N PRO A 71 5.67 -2.92 -19.62
CA PRO A 71 6.45 -3.16 -20.83
C PRO A 71 6.68 -1.89 -21.66
N VAL A 72 5.80 -0.90 -21.50
CA VAL A 72 5.88 0.40 -22.16
C VAL A 72 5.65 1.48 -21.12
N ARG A 73 6.53 2.48 -21.09
CA ARG A 73 6.40 3.62 -20.19
C ARG A 73 5.17 4.46 -20.57
N PRO A 74 4.24 4.73 -19.65
CA PRO A 74 3.07 5.56 -19.94
C PRO A 74 3.45 7.05 -20.06
N ASP A 75 2.78 7.78 -20.95
CA ASP A 75 2.96 9.22 -21.13
C ASP A 75 2.42 10.05 -19.96
N ALA A 76 1.38 9.54 -19.29
CA ALA A 76 0.73 10.16 -18.14
C ALA A 76 0.20 9.11 -17.18
N VAL A 77 0.10 9.49 -15.90
CA VAL A 77 -0.40 8.64 -14.81
C VAL A 77 -1.63 9.29 -14.18
N ILE A 78 -2.72 8.54 -14.10
CA ILE A 78 -3.87 8.93 -13.27
C ILE A 78 -3.68 8.29 -11.90
N LEU A 79 -3.55 9.12 -10.87
CA LEU A 79 -3.24 8.70 -9.51
C LEU A 79 -4.46 8.88 -8.61
N ASP A 80 -4.89 7.83 -7.92
CA ASP A 80 -5.96 7.94 -6.93
C ASP A 80 -5.50 8.73 -5.69
N GLY A 81 -6.25 9.77 -5.35
CA GLY A 81 -6.00 10.63 -4.21
C GLY A 81 -5.87 12.10 -4.59
N LYS A 82 -5.49 12.91 -3.59
CA LYS A 82 -5.39 14.37 -3.69
C LYS A 82 -3.96 14.92 -3.80
N HIS A 83 -2.95 14.09 -3.54
CA HIS A 83 -1.56 14.51 -3.52
C HIS A 83 -0.76 13.73 -4.55
N ASP A 84 0.03 14.45 -5.34
CA ASP A 84 1.04 13.84 -6.20
C ASP A 84 2.26 13.48 -5.37
N TYR A 85 2.40 12.19 -5.08
CA TYR A 85 3.59 11.65 -4.41
C TYR A 85 4.59 11.02 -5.38
N LEU A 86 4.30 10.99 -6.69
CA LEU A 86 5.20 10.44 -7.71
C LEU A 86 6.20 11.52 -8.16
N GLY A 87 5.69 12.69 -8.53
CA GLY A 87 6.47 13.81 -9.06
C GLY A 87 7.25 13.46 -10.33
N ALA A 88 8.22 14.30 -10.68
CA ALA A 88 9.10 14.06 -11.83
C ALA A 88 9.81 12.68 -11.72
N PRO A 89 10.00 11.96 -12.84
CA PRO A 89 9.74 12.35 -14.23
C PRO A 89 8.33 11.98 -14.74
N TRP A 90 7.37 11.70 -13.86
CA TRP A 90 6.03 11.27 -14.24
C TRP A 90 5.10 12.46 -14.42
N LYS A 91 4.29 12.45 -15.48
CA LYS A 91 3.20 13.43 -15.67
C LYS A 91 1.96 12.91 -14.96
N VAL A 92 1.64 13.47 -13.81
CA VAL A 92 0.61 12.93 -12.91
C VAL A 92 -0.65 13.80 -12.92
N ARG A 93 -1.80 13.15 -13.00
CA ARG A 93 -3.11 13.73 -12.71
C ARG A 93 -3.70 13.02 -11.51
N THR A 94 -3.83 13.73 -10.40
CA THR A 94 -4.50 13.22 -9.20
C THR A 94 -6.02 13.28 -9.36
N VAL A 95 -6.72 12.23 -8.95
CA VAL A 95 -8.18 12.17 -8.95
C VAL A 95 -8.65 11.64 -7.60
N ILE A 96 -9.44 12.42 -6.88
CA ILE A 96 -10.04 12.00 -5.61
C ILE A 96 -11.11 10.95 -5.92
N LYS A 97 -11.01 9.76 -5.30
CA LYS A 97 -11.88 8.61 -5.61
C LYS A 97 -11.79 8.24 -7.09
N GLY A 98 -10.55 8.17 -7.59
CA GLY A 98 -10.27 7.83 -8.98
C GLY A 98 -10.76 6.44 -9.33
N ASP A 99 -10.78 5.52 -8.38
CA ASP A 99 -11.33 4.17 -8.50
C ASP A 99 -12.84 4.12 -8.78
N GLN A 100 -13.58 5.19 -8.48
CA GLN A 100 -15.03 5.30 -8.79
C GLN A 100 -15.30 6.05 -10.10
N SER A 101 -14.32 6.82 -10.60
CA SER A 101 -14.50 7.74 -11.73
C SER A 101 -13.60 7.44 -12.94
N CYS A 102 -12.63 6.54 -12.79
CA CYS A 102 -11.67 6.15 -13.82
C CYS A 102 -11.52 4.63 -13.87
N ILE A 103 -11.91 4.03 -14.99
CA ILE A 103 -11.84 2.57 -15.21
C ILE A 103 -10.42 1.99 -15.06
N ALA A 104 -9.38 2.72 -15.45
CA ALA A 104 -8.00 2.26 -15.31
C ALA A 104 -7.56 2.20 -13.85
N VAL A 105 -7.95 3.21 -13.05
CA VAL A 105 -7.71 3.25 -11.61
C VAL A 105 -8.52 2.16 -10.90
N ALA A 106 -9.78 1.97 -11.28
CA ALA A 106 -10.64 0.91 -10.76
C ALA A 106 -9.99 -0.47 -10.99
N ALA A 107 -9.56 -0.76 -12.24
CA ALA A 107 -8.89 -2.01 -12.59
C ALA A 107 -7.60 -2.23 -11.78
N ALA A 108 -6.73 -1.22 -11.70
CA ALA A 108 -5.52 -1.28 -10.90
C ALA A 108 -5.81 -1.53 -9.41
N SER A 109 -6.85 -0.90 -8.85
CA SER A 109 -7.23 -1.06 -7.45
C SER A 109 -7.68 -2.50 -7.14
N VAL A 110 -8.45 -3.12 -8.04
CA VAL A 110 -8.93 -4.50 -7.88
C VAL A 110 -7.77 -5.48 -7.97
N ILE A 111 -6.91 -5.35 -9.00
CA ILE A 111 -5.72 -6.20 -9.18
C ILE A 111 -4.80 -6.08 -7.96
N ALA A 112 -4.50 -4.85 -7.51
CA ALA A 112 -3.67 -4.61 -6.34
C ALA A 112 -4.26 -5.26 -5.07
N LYS A 113 -5.57 -5.15 -4.86
CA LYS A 113 -6.22 -5.70 -3.67
C LYS A 113 -6.20 -7.22 -3.66
N VAL A 114 -6.54 -7.87 -4.77
CA VAL A 114 -6.55 -9.34 -4.86
C VAL A 114 -5.14 -9.89 -4.71
N TYR A 115 -4.15 -9.27 -5.34
CA TYR A 115 -2.76 -9.67 -5.19
C TYR A 115 -2.29 -9.55 -3.72
N ARG A 116 -2.60 -8.41 -3.08
CA ARG A 116 -2.23 -8.18 -1.68
C ARG A 116 -2.92 -9.16 -0.73
N ASP A 117 -4.19 -9.48 -0.96
CA ASP A 117 -4.94 -10.42 -0.13
C ASP A 117 -4.37 -11.83 -0.25
N ARG A 118 -4.03 -12.26 -1.47
CA ARG A 118 -3.38 -13.54 -1.72
C ARG A 118 -2.04 -13.64 -0.99
N MET A 119 -1.17 -12.64 -1.14
CA MET A 119 0.12 -12.58 -0.45
C MET A 119 -0.01 -12.69 1.07
N MET A 120 -1.05 -12.08 1.66
CA MET A 120 -1.26 -12.18 3.11
C MET A 120 -1.86 -13.50 3.55
N ALA A 121 -2.66 -14.14 2.71
CA ALA A 121 -3.15 -15.48 2.96
C ALA A 121 -2.01 -16.50 2.89
N GLU A 122 -1.13 -16.37 1.89
CA GLU A 122 0.09 -17.18 1.77
C GLU A 122 0.99 -16.99 2.99
N LEU A 123 1.28 -15.73 3.38
CA LEU A 123 2.05 -15.43 4.58
C LEU A 123 1.49 -16.07 5.85
N GLY A 124 0.17 -16.04 6.02
CA GLY A 124 -0.48 -16.67 7.19
C GLY A 124 -0.27 -18.19 7.26
N GLY A 125 -0.01 -18.85 6.12
CA GLY A 125 0.26 -20.28 6.02
C GLY A 125 1.74 -20.66 5.91
N GLU A 126 2.66 -19.70 5.84
CA GLU A 126 4.11 -19.97 5.71
C GLU A 126 4.71 -20.62 6.96
N SER A 127 4.16 -20.32 8.14
CA SER A 127 4.64 -20.88 9.40
C SER A 127 3.55 -20.95 10.48
N GLU A 128 3.73 -21.86 11.44
CA GLU A 128 2.89 -21.92 12.65
C GLU A 128 2.97 -20.63 13.48
N GLU A 129 4.09 -19.90 13.40
CA GLU A 129 4.27 -18.61 14.07
C GLU A 129 3.28 -17.56 13.54
N TYR A 130 2.96 -17.60 12.24
CA TYR A 130 2.14 -16.59 11.56
C TYR A 130 0.64 -16.90 11.59
N THR A 131 0.26 -18.13 11.97
CA THR A 131 -1.14 -18.58 11.97
C THR A 131 -2.01 -17.73 12.89
N ASP A 132 -1.54 -17.41 14.09
CA ASP A 132 -2.28 -16.65 15.10
C ASP A 132 -2.57 -15.20 14.70
N PHE A 133 -1.75 -14.63 13.81
CA PHE A 133 -1.95 -13.28 13.31
C PHE A 133 -3.10 -13.19 12.30
N ALA A 134 -3.64 -14.32 11.83
CA ALA A 134 -4.76 -14.41 10.90
C ALA A 134 -4.60 -13.51 9.65
N PHE A 135 -3.37 -13.42 9.12
CA PHE A 135 -3.03 -12.53 8.00
C PHE A 135 -3.94 -12.71 6.78
N GLY A 136 -4.38 -13.93 6.47
CA GLY A 136 -5.32 -14.17 5.37
C GLY A 136 -6.70 -13.54 5.56
N ALA A 137 -7.16 -13.38 6.81
CA ALA A 137 -8.46 -12.79 7.11
C ALA A 137 -8.41 -11.27 7.23
N ASN A 138 -7.28 -10.72 7.71
CA ASN A 138 -7.17 -9.28 8.00
C ASN A 138 -6.19 -8.52 7.11
N ALA A 139 -5.44 -9.18 6.23
CA ALA A 139 -4.45 -8.57 5.34
C ALA A 139 -3.39 -7.67 6.02
N GLY A 140 -3.16 -7.86 7.32
CA GLY A 140 -2.27 -7.05 8.15
C GLY A 140 -2.96 -5.89 8.88
N TYR A 141 -4.27 -5.71 8.73
CA TYR A 141 -5.02 -4.70 9.48
C TYR A 141 -5.23 -5.13 10.94
N PRO A 142 -5.36 -4.17 11.88
CA PRO A 142 -5.40 -4.43 13.32
C PRO A 142 -6.76 -4.97 13.77
N SER A 143 -7.12 -6.20 13.35
CA SER A 143 -8.29 -6.92 13.85
C SER A 143 -8.09 -7.34 15.31
N PRO A 144 -9.16 -7.65 16.07
CA PRO A 144 -9.01 -8.13 17.45
C PRO A 144 -8.07 -9.34 17.59
N VAL A 145 -8.17 -10.31 16.67
CA VAL A 145 -7.30 -11.50 16.63
C VAL A 145 -5.84 -11.11 16.40
N HIS A 146 -5.60 -10.23 15.42
CA HIS A 146 -4.25 -9.77 15.11
C HIS A 146 -3.62 -9.03 16.30
N ARG A 147 -4.37 -8.12 16.94
CA ARG A 147 -3.88 -7.37 18.11
C ARG A 147 -3.56 -8.30 19.28
N ALA A 148 -4.40 -9.29 19.56
CA ALA A 148 -4.14 -10.28 20.60
C ALA A 148 -2.85 -11.07 20.31
N ALA A 149 -2.65 -11.54 19.08
CA ALA A 149 -1.42 -12.22 18.69
C ALA A 149 -0.18 -11.32 18.83
N LEU A 150 -0.28 -10.04 18.46
CA LEU A 150 0.77 -9.04 18.66
C LEU A 150 1.09 -8.79 20.14
N GLU A 151 0.09 -8.73 21.01
CA GLU A 151 0.26 -8.57 22.45
C GLU A 151 1.00 -9.78 23.06
N GLU A 152 0.59 -10.99 22.68
CA GLU A 152 1.11 -12.23 23.22
C GLU A 152 2.50 -12.59 22.68
N ARG A 153 2.66 -12.57 21.34
CA ARG A 153 3.84 -13.09 20.63
C ARG A 153 4.81 -12.02 20.15
N GLY A 154 4.36 -10.76 20.06
CA GLY A 154 5.16 -9.66 19.54
C GLY A 154 5.12 -9.52 18.01
N PRO A 155 5.78 -8.49 17.46
CA PRO A 155 5.81 -8.26 16.02
C PRO A 155 6.73 -9.24 15.30
N THR A 156 6.27 -9.72 14.15
CA THR A 156 7.07 -10.50 13.19
C THR A 156 7.87 -9.59 12.24
N PRO A 157 8.80 -10.12 11.42
CA PRO A 157 9.50 -9.35 10.38
C PRO A 157 8.58 -8.67 9.35
N HIS A 158 7.31 -9.09 9.26
CA HIS A 158 6.32 -8.52 8.35
C HIS A 158 5.59 -7.30 8.92
N HIS A 159 5.80 -6.99 10.20
CA HIS A 159 5.23 -5.84 10.85
C HIS A 159 6.10 -4.59 10.69
N ARG A 160 5.45 -3.42 10.73
CA ARG A 160 6.11 -2.11 10.59
C ARG A 160 6.41 -1.55 11.98
N LEU A 161 7.67 -1.56 12.37
CA LEU A 161 8.09 -1.21 13.71
C LEU A 161 8.14 0.31 13.96
N SER A 162 7.93 1.14 12.93
CA SER A 162 7.78 2.59 13.08
C SER A 162 6.35 3.06 13.39
N TRP A 163 5.38 2.14 13.42
CA TRP A 163 3.96 2.47 13.53
C TRP A 163 3.48 2.58 14.99
N ALA A 164 2.43 3.39 15.18
CA ALA A 164 1.90 3.74 16.50
C ALA A 164 1.33 2.55 17.30
N TYR A 165 1.02 1.41 16.66
CA TYR A 165 0.46 0.26 17.39
C TYR A 165 1.44 -0.29 18.44
N LEU A 166 2.75 -0.14 18.26
CA LEU A 166 3.75 -0.56 19.24
C LEU A 166 3.69 0.26 20.53
N ASP A 167 3.16 1.49 20.50
CA ASP A 167 2.96 2.30 21.71
C ASP A 167 1.90 1.68 22.64
N ALA A 168 0.99 0.89 22.07
CA ALA A 168 -0.03 0.15 22.82
C ALA A 168 0.47 -1.24 23.29
N LEU A 169 1.74 -1.60 23.03
CA LEU A 169 2.31 -2.91 23.36
C LEU A 169 3.54 -2.76 24.30
N PRO A 170 3.35 -2.51 25.61
CA PRO A 170 4.45 -2.20 26.53
C PRO A 170 5.57 -3.25 26.55
N ARG A 171 5.22 -4.54 26.41
CA ARG A 171 6.20 -5.65 26.35
C ARG A 171 7.13 -5.55 25.15
N TRP A 172 6.65 -5.00 24.03
CA TRP A 172 7.33 -4.98 22.74
C TRP A 172 7.76 -3.58 22.30
N GLN A 173 7.47 -2.56 23.09
CA GLN A 173 7.75 -1.16 22.78
C GLN A 173 9.24 -0.89 22.52
N HIS A 174 10.13 -1.66 23.13
CA HIS A 174 11.57 -1.60 22.93
C HIS A 174 12.02 -1.91 21.48
N LEU A 175 11.15 -2.53 20.68
CA LEU A 175 11.39 -2.80 19.25
C LEU A 175 11.00 -1.63 18.34
N LYS A 176 10.35 -0.58 18.88
CA LYS A 176 9.85 0.55 18.09
C LYS A 176 11.00 1.30 17.43
N LYS A 177 10.91 1.44 16.10
CA LYS A 177 11.83 2.24 15.30
C LYS A 177 11.38 3.70 15.31
N VAL A 178 12.27 4.59 15.75
CA VAL A 178 12.08 6.03 15.61
C VAL A 178 12.76 6.45 14.31
N ARG A 179 11.98 7.05 13.39
CA ARG A 179 12.55 7.64 12.19
C ARG A 179 13.24 8.95 12.57
N PHE A 180 14.56 8.96 12.51
CA PHE A 180 15.32 10.21 12.43
C PHE A 180 15.43 10.57 10.95
N SER A 181 14.52 11.38 10.42
CA SER A 181 14.73 11.91 9.06
C SER A 181 15.60 13.16 9.13
N ALA A 182 16.49 13.33 8.15
CA ALA A 182 17.26 14.58 7.99
C ALA A 182 16.33 15.79 7.80
N GLU A 183 15.13 15.59 7.23
CA GLU A 183 14.08 16.61 7.13
C GLU A 183 13.44 16.96 8.48
N ALA A 184 13.28 15.98 9.39
CA ALA A 184 12.81 16.24 10.76
C ALA A 184 13.86 16.98 11.58
N ALA A 185 15.14 16.62 11.44
CA ALA A 185 16.26 17.35 12.04
C ALA A 185 16.42 18.78 11.46
N ALA A 186 16.11 18.99 10.19
CA ALA A 186 16.10 20.31 9.55
C ALA A 186 14.91 21.18 10.02
N LEU A 187 13.75 20.59 10.32
CA LEU A 187 12.63 21.33 10.93
C LEU A 187 12.90 21.72 12.39
N GLU A 188 13.60 20.88 13.17
CA GLU A 188 13.93 21.19 14.56
C GLU A 188 15.03 22.25 14.70
N SER A 189 15.99 22.30 13.77
CA SER A 189 17.06 23.31 13.76
C SER A 189 16.65 24.67 13.19
N GLY A 190 15.53 24.76 12.46
CA GLY A 190 14.97 26.01 11.93
C GLY A 190 14.04 26.77 12.89
N GLY A 191 13.77 26.24 14.09
CA GLY A 191 12.77 26.77 15.02
C GLY A 191 13.27 27.75 16.10
N GLN A 192 14.57 28.06 16.16
CA GLN A 192 15.12 29.08 17.05
C GLN A 192 15.26 30.41 16.31
N LEU A 193 14.13 31.09 16.05
CA LEU A 193 14.12 32.53 15.88
C LEU A 193 13.31 33.13 17.03
N GLY A 194 13.97 34.06 17.70
CA GLY A 194 13.66 34.52 19.03
C GLY A 194 12.32 35.22 19.17
N PHE A 195 11.77 35.12 20.37
CA PHE A 195 10.92 36.14 20.96
C PHE A 195 11.56 36.54 22.27
N GLU A 196 12.21 37.70 22.27
CA GLU A 196 12.37 38.52 23.47
C GLU A 196 11.03 39.19 23.79
N PHE A 197 10.62 39.12 25.05
CA PHE A 197 9.82 40.14 25.73
C PHE A 197 10.42 40.35 27.12
#